data_AF-A0A2E0M3S6-F1
#
_entry.id   AF-A0A2E0M3S6-F1
#
_cell.length_a   1.000
_cell.length_b   1.000
_cell.length_c   1.000
_cell.angle_alpha   90.00
_cell.angle_beta   90.00
_cell.angle_gamma   90.00
#
_symmetry.space_group_name_H-M   'P 1'
#
loop_
_entity.id
_entity.type
_entity.pdbx_description
1 polymer ?
#
loop_
_entity_poly.entity_id
_entity_poly.type
_entity_poly.pdbx_seq_one_letter_code
_entity_poly.pdbx_strand_id
1 'polypeptide(L)'
;MHISQWFSVPAFDPDECDRAQEICNQETLTRTNLYKNCKVSWIRPDGINEWLYEKIDQLFTDVNKNTFRFKLDGELEPLQYLEFGFGHYSEPQFDNGQDITATRKMTMIIQLTNTWHYGGGSVRIYGEKPKLYAPRERGHIAVFPSHLAHRSERIFYGKRRVLVAWKRGVQHLR
;
A
#
# COMPACT_ATOMS: atom_id res chain seq x y z
N MET A 1 15.97 16.69 -3.01
CA MET A 1 14.80 17.26 -2.30
C MET A 1 14.20 16.11 -1.51
N HIS A 2 14.34 16.12 -0.17
CA HIS A 2 13.76 15.07 0.68
C HIS A 2 12.26 15.33 0.82
N ILE A 3 11.49 14.76 -0.10
CA ILE A 3 10.02 14.86 -0.08
C ILE A 3 9.52 13.93 1.01
N SER A 4 9.00 14.50 2.09
CA SER A 4 8.55 13.77 3.28
C SER A 4 7.04 13.84 3.50
N GLN A 5 6.32 14.59 2.67
CA GLN A 5 4.87 14.70 2.70
C GLN A 5 4.19 13.42 2.20
N TRP A 6 2.98 13.16 2.69
CA TRP A 6 2.13 12.06 2.22
C TRP A 6 0.67 12.48 2.23
N PHE A 7 -0.15 11.78 1.42
CA PHE A 7 -1.52 12.16 1.12
C PHE A 7 -2.48 11.01 1.42
N SER A 8 -3.72 11.32 1.78
CA SER A 8 -4.78 10.34 1.95
C SER A 8 -6.11 10.89 1.49
N VAL A 9 -6.89 10.04 0.83
CA VAL A 9 -8.23 10.34 0.31
C VAL A 9 -9.09 9.07 0.31
N PRO A 10 -10.42 9.16 0.42
CA PRO A 10 -11.31 8.10 -0.05
C PRO A 10 -11.12 7.93 -1.56
N ALA A 11 -10.92 6.71 -2.04
CA ALA A 11 -10.71 6.47 -3.47
C ALA A 11 -11.44 5.24 -4.02
N PHE A 12 -11.75 4.26 -3.17
CA PHE A 12 -12.47 3.04 -3.56
C PHE A 12 -13.83 3.00 -2.87
N ASP A 13 -14.86 2.63 -3.62
CA ASP A 13 -16.18 2.34 -3.05
C ASP A 13 -16.23 0.92 -2.45
N PRO A 14 -17.30 0.55 -1.72
CA PRO A 14 -17.43 -0.77 -1.13
C PRO A 14 -17.37 -1.92 -2.15
N ASP A 15 -18.01 -1.77 -3.31
CA ASP A 15 -18.10 -2.81 -4.34
C ASP A 15 -16.74 -3.06 -4.99
N GLU A 16 -15.98 -2.00 -5.27
CA GLU A 16 -14.60 -2.10 -5.74
C GLU A 16 -13.70 -2.79 -4.71
N CYS A 17 -13.88 -2.48 -3.42
CA CYS A 17 -13.15 -3.16 -2.35
C CYS A 17 -13.51 -4.66 -2.26
N ASP A 18 -14.75 -5.04 -2.56
CA ASP A 18 -15.18 -6.46 -2.57
C ASP A 18 -14.57 -7.18 -3.78
N ARG A 19 -14.70 -6.60 -4.98
CA ARG A 19 -14.07 -7.14 -6.21
C ARG A 19 -12.55 -7.29 -6.05
N ALA A 20 -11.87 -6.32 -5.43
CA ALA A 20 -10.44 -6.40 -5.16
C ALA A 20 -10.09 -7.56 -4.22
N GLN A 21 -10.90 -7.82 -3.18
CA GLN A 21 -10.69 -8.95 -2.27
C GLN A 21 -10.97 -10.31 -2.91
N GLU A 22 -11.95 -10.40 -3.82
CA GLU A 22 -12.28 -11.62 -4.56
C GLU A 22 -11.10 -12.09 -5.41
N ILE A 23 -10.41 -11.17 -6.10
CA ILE A 23 -9.21 -11.46 -6.90
C ILE A 23 -8.11 -12.11 -6.03
N CYS A 24 -7.92 -11.62 -4.81
CA CYS A 24 -6.84 -12.07 -3.92
C CYS A 24 -7.05 -13.46 -3.31
N ASN A 25 -8.29 -13.94 -3.24
CA ASN A 25 -8.60 -15.23 -2.63
C ASN A 25 -8.11 -16.43 -3.46
N GLN A 26 -7.70 -16.21 -4.72
CA GLN A 26 -7.34 -17.29 -5.64
C GLN A 26 -5.89 -17.79 -5.51
N GLU A 27 -4.95 -17.00 -4.98
CA GLU A 27 -3.54 -17.42 -4.83
C GLU A 27 -2.88 -16.85 -3.55
N THR A 28 -3.12 -17.45 -2.38
CA THR A 28 -2.53 -16.98 -1.11
C THR A 28 -1.36 -17.82 -0.63
N LEU A 29 -0.18 -17.20 -0.48
CA LEU A 29 0.96 -17.77 0.23
C LEU A 29 1.08 -17.14 1.62
N THR A 30 1.32 -17.95 2.65
CA THR A 30 1.65 -17.42 3.98
C THR A 30 3.16 -17.29 4.08
N ARG A 31 3.68 -16.05 4.21
CA ARG A 31 5.09 -15.80 4.47
C ARG A 31 5.24 -15.10 5.81
N THR A 32 5.76 -15.84 6.79
CA THR A 32 6.18 -15.27 8.06
C THR A 32 7.68 -14.99 7.99
N ASN A 33 8.11 -13.77 8.29
CA ASN A 33 9.52 -13.47 8.55
C ASN A 33 9.65 -12.63 9.84
N LEU A 34 10.88 -12.36 10.26
CA LEU A 34 11.16 -11.58 11.48
C LEU A 34 10.64 -10.14 11.43
N TYR A 35 10.48 -9.56 10.24
CA TYR A 35 10.11 -8.16 10.05
C TYR A 35 8.60 -7.94 9.92
N LYS A 36 7.85 -8.99 9.60
CA LYS A 36 6.41 -8.97 9.40
C LYS A 36 5.84 -10.38 9.45
N ASN A 37 4.80 -10.55 10.26
CA ASN A 37 4.05 -11.78 10.34
C ASN A 37 2.65 -11.55 9.76
N CYS A 38 2.46 -11.75 8.46
CA CYS A 38 1.14 -11.70 7.85
C CYS A 38 1.04 -12.64 6.65
N LYS A 39 -0.16 -12.86 6.10
CA LYS A 39 -0.30 -13.56 4.82
C LYS A 39 -0.06 -12.60 3.68
N VAL A 40 0.55 -13.08 2.59
CA VAL A 40 0.95 -12.25 1.45
C VAL A 40 0.55 -12.96 0.16
N SER A 41 -0.27 -12.30 -0.66
CA SER A 41 -0.47 -12.68 -2.05
C SER A 41 -0.11 -11.54 -2.99
N TRP A 42 0.00 -11.88 -4.27
CA TRP A 42 0.35 -10.94 -5.31
C TRP A 42 -0.69 -11.03 -6.41
N ILE A 43 -1.26 -9.90 -6.78
CA ILE A 43 -2.06 -9.77 -7.98
C ILE A 43 -1.08 -9.35 -9.09
N ARG A 44 -1.09 -10.04 -10.22
CA ARG A 44 -0.38 -9.60 -11.42
C ARG A 44 -1.38 -8.99 -12.39
N PRO A 45 -0.97 -8.03 -13.23
CA PRO A 45 -1.87 -7.50 -14.24
C PRO A 45 -2.31 -8.64 -15.17
N ASP A 46 -3.61 -8.87 -15.20
CA ASP A 46 -4.30 -9.75 -16.14
C ASP A 46 -5.54 -9.02 -16.67
N GLY A 47 -6.12 -9.50 -17.76
CA GLY A 47 -7.29 -8.83 -18.36
C GLY A 47 -8.52 -8.74 -17.43
N ILE A 48 -8.57 -9.48 -16.32
CA ILE A 48 -9.69 -9.46 -15.36
C ILE A 48 -9.51 -8.31 -14.37
N ASN A 49 -8.27 -8.05 -13.94
CA ASN A 49 -7.94 -7.04 -12.95
C ASN A 49 -7.40 -5.73 -13.53
N GLU A 50 -7.44 -5.55 -14.86
CA GLU A 50 -7.03 -4.33 -15.57
C GLU A 50 -7.65 -3.05 -14.96
N TRP A 51 -8.95 -3.06 -14.66
CA TRP A 51 -9.65 -1.93 -14.03
C TRP A 51 -8.99 -1.46 -12.72
N LEU A 52 -8.45 -2.39 -11.93
CA LEU A 52 -7.81 -2.12 -10.65
C LEU A 52 -6.45 -1.46 -10.88
N TYR A 53 -5.70 -1.95 -11.86
CA TYR A 53 -4.42 -1.37 -12.27
C TYR A 53 -4.58 0.03 -12.86
N GLU A 54 -5.53 0.23 -13.78
CA GLU A 54 -5.83 1.53 -14.38
C GLU A 54 -6.20 2.56 -13.32
N LYS A 55 -7.08 2.20 -12.38
CA LYS A 55 -7.49 3.08 -11.29
C LYS A 55 -6.32 3.46 -10.38
N ILE A 56 -5.52 2.47 -9.95
CA ILE A 56 -4.35 2.71 -9.09
C ILE A 56 -3.32 3.58 -9.82
N ASP A 57 -3.10 3.34 -11.11
CA ASP A 57 -2.15 4.10 -11.90
C ASP A 57 -2.58 5.55 -12.08
N GLN A 58 -3.86 5.78 -12.34
CA GLN A 58 -4.44 7.12 -12.42
C GLN A 58 -4.29 7.87 -11.08
N LEU A 59 -4.57 7.20 -9.96
CA LEU A 59 -4.39 7.78 -8.61
C LEU A 59 -2.92 8.16 -8.33
N PHE A 60 -1.96 7.31 -8.71
CA PHE A 60 -0.53 7.66 -8.61
C PHE A 60 -0.18 8.85 -9.49
N THR A 61 -0.66 8.86 -10.73
CA THR A 61 -0.40 9.94 -11.70
C THR A 61 -0.93 11.27 -11.18
N ASP A 62 -2.15 11.29 -10.63
CA ASP A 62 -2.77 12.50 -10.09
C ASP A 62 -2.06 13.02 -8.85
N VAL A 63 -1.71 12.15 -7.89
CA VAL A 63 -0.94 12.57 -6.71
C VAL A 63 0.42 13.10 -7.15
N ASN A 64 1.15 12.35 -7.99
CA ASN A 64 2.49 12.74 -8.43
C ASN A 64 2.51 14.07 -9.18
N LYS A 65 1.53 14.27 -10.08
CA LYS A 65 1.36 15.50 -10.85
C LYS A 65 1.05 16.69 -9.94
N ASN A 66 0.37 16.51 -8.82
CA ASN A 66 0.00 17.65 -7.97
C ASN A 66 0.98 17.90 -6.81
N THR A 67 1.88 16.96 -6.51
CA THR A 67 2.69 17.03 -5.28
C THR A 67 4.17 16.72 -5.53
N PHE A 68 4.54 15.45 -5.72
CA PHE A 68 5.93 14.99 -5.65
C PHE A 68 6.75 15.27 -6.90
N ARG A 69 6.11 15.31 -8.08
CA ARG A 69 6.77 15.55 -9.38
C ARG A 69 7.92 14.58 -9.67
N PHE A 70 7.83 13.34 -9.22
CA PHE A 70 8.81 12.31 -9.57
C PHE A 70 8.77 12.02 -11.08
N LYS A 71 9.95 11.74 -11.66
CA LYS A 71 10.05 11.20 -13.01
C LYS A 71 9.73 9.70 -12.98
N LEU A 72 8.47 9.38 -13.26
CA LEU A 72 7.97 8.01 -13.35
C LEU A 72 8.36 7.39 -14.69
N ASP A 73 8.52 6.07 -14.73
CA ASP A 73 8.83 5.29 -15.95
C ASP A 73 7.58 4.61 -16.55
N GLY A 74 6.43 4.74 -15.89
CA GLY A 74 5.18 4.12 -16.29
C GLY A 74 4.98 2.72 -15.71
N GLU A 75 5.96 2.12 -15.04
CA GLU A 75 5.82 0.77 -14.47
C GLU A 75 5.07 0.81 -13.13
N LEU A 76 3.96 0.07 -13.08
CA LEU A 76 3.23 -0.28 -11.86
C LEU A 76 3.53 -1.75 -11.53
N GLU A 77 4.12 -2.00 -10.37
CA GLU A 77 4.49 -3.35 -9.96
C GLU A 77 3.25 -4.23 -9.67
N PRO A 78 3.39 -5.56 -9.67
CA PRO A 78 2.37 -6.45 -9.13
C PRO A 78 1.86 -6.00 -7.76
N LEU A 79 0.54 -5.95 -7.58
CA LEU A 79 -0.07 -5.46 -6.35
C LEU A 79 0.15 -6.49 -5.25
N GLN A 80 0.57 -6.05 -4.08
CA GLN A 80 0.71 -6.94 -2.93
C GLN A 80 -0.54 -6.88 -2.07
N TYR A 81 -1.18 -8.02 -1.87
CA TYR A 81 -2.29 -8.17 -0.93
C TYR A 81 -1.81 -8.75 0.39
N LEU A 82 -2.25 -8.14 1.49
CA LEU A 82 -1.81 -8.48 2.84
C LEU A 82 -3.01 -8.75 3.75
N GLU A 83 -3.00 -9.90 4.44
CA GLU A 83 -3.95 -10.22 5.51
C GLU A 83 -3.23 -10.30 6.86
N PHE A 84 -3.56 -9.37 7.75
CA PHE A 84 -3.13 -9.32 9.14
C PHE A 84 -4.23 -9.88 10.05
N GLY A 85 -3.94 -10.92 10.82
CA GLY A 85 -4.82 -11.49 11.84
C GLY A 85 -4.34 -11.14 13.25
N PHE A 86 -4.90 -11.79 14.26
CA PHE A 86 -4.53 -11.56 15.67
C PHE A 86 -3.01 -11.64 15.90
N GLY A 87 -2.44 -10.62 16.55
CA GLY A 87 -1.02 -10.55 16.86
C GLY A 87 -0.10 -10.25 15.67
N HIS A 88 -0.64 -10.12 14.45
CA HIS A 88 0.13 -9.75 13.26
C HIS A 88 0.51 -8.25 13.30
N TYR A 89 1.70 -7.92 12.79
CA TYR A 89 2.26 -6.56 12.73
C TYR A 89 3.33 -6.48 11.62
N SER A 90 3.91 -5.29 11.42
CA SER A 90 5.19 -5.12 10.73
C SER A 90 6.13 -4.22 11.52
N GLU A 91 7.42 -4.49 11.45
CA GLU A 91 8.46 -3.58 11.92
C GLU A 91 8.57 -2.35 11.00
N PRO A 92 9.21 -1.25 11.46
CA PRO A 92 9.59 -0.14 10.59
C PRO A 92 10.40 -0.63 9.39
N GLN A 93 9.94 -0.27 8.19
CA GLN A 93 10.56 -0.65 6.93
C GLN A 93 10.47 0.48 5.89
N PHE A 94 11.33 0.41 4.88
CA PHE A 94 11.28 1.22 3.68
C PHE A 94 10.84 0.35 2.50
N ASP A 95 10.15 0.93 1.52
CA ASP A 95 9.74 0.18 0.34
C ASP A 95 10.74 0.28 -0.82
N ASN A 96 11.57 1.33 -0.82
CA ASN A 96 12.75 1.40 -1.66
C ASN A 96 13.98 0.87 -0.90
N GLY A 97 14.95 0.39 -1.66
CA GLY A 97 16.18 -0.16 -1.11
C GLY A 97 17.26 -0.23 -2.18
N GLN A 98 17.97 -1.36 -2.23
CA GLN A 98 18.92 -1.65 -3.29
C GLN A 98 18.26 -2.49 -4.41
N ASP A 99 18.96 -2.62 -5.53
CA ASP A 99 18.57 -3.47 -6.65
C ASP A 99 17.18 -3.13 -7.24
N ILE A 100 16.32 -4.15 -7.37
CA ILE A 100 15.04 -4.04 -8.07
C ILE A 100 14.08 -3.02 -7.45
N THR A 101 14.17 -2.79 -6.14
CA THR A 101 13.30 -1.84 -5.42
C THR A 101 13.87 -0.42 -5.39
N ALA A 102 15.11 -0.21 -5.84
CA ALA A 102 15.79 1.09 -5.76
C ALA A 102 15.11 2.20 -6.58
N THR A 103 14.29 1.80 -7.56
CA THR A 103 13.54 2.68 -8.46
C THR A 103 12.09 2.92 -8.04
N ARG A 104 11.59 2.26 -6.98
CA ARG A 104 10.27 2.55 -6.41
C ARG A 104 10.22 3.98 -5.92
N LYS A 105 9.28 4.77 -6.44
CA LYS A 105 9.11 6.19 -6.13
C LYS A 105 7.99 6.44 -5.15
N MET A 106 6.86 5.78 -5.36
CA MET A 106 5.64 6.00 -4.59
C MET A 106 5.07 4.67 -4.14
N THR A 107 4.61 4.65 -2.90
CA THR A 107 3.84 3.57 -2.32
C THR A 107 2.41 4.05 -2.10
N MET A 108 1.45 3.18 -2.37
CA MET A 108 0.05 3.37 -2.00
C MET A 108 -0.41 2.19 -1.13
N ILE A 109 -1.05 2.50 0.00
CA ILE A 109 -1.75 1.52 0.83
C ILE A 109 -3.25 1.76 0.69
N ILE A 110 -4.01 0.73 0.35
CA ILE A 110 -5.46 0.76 0.16
C ILE A 110 -6.11 -0.10 1.24
N GLN A 111 -7.02 0.47 2.04
CA GLN A 111 -7.73 -0.24 3.10
C GLN A 111 -8.91 -1.02 2.53
N LEU A 112 -8.93 -2.35 2.68
CA LEU A 112 -10.00 -3.19 2.14
C LEU A 112 -11.01 -3.64 3.19
N THR A 113 -10.61 -3.72 4.46
CA THR A 113 -11.51 -4.17 5.53
C THR A 113 -12.15 -3.00 6.27
N ASN A 114 -13.45 -3.12 6.55
CA ASN A 114 -14.15 -2.17 7.41
C ASN A 114 -13.57 -2.19 8.84
N THR A 115 -13.40 -1.00 9.43
CA THR A 115 -12.83 -0.80 10.77
C THR A 115 -13.63 -1.48 11.88
N TRP A 116 -14.92 -1.76 11.68
CA TRP A 116 -15.74 -2.53 12.63
C TRP A 116 -15.35 -4.01 12.73
N HIS A 117 -14.62 -4.54 11.75
CA HIS A 117 -14.24 -5.96 11.72
C HIS A 117 -12.83 -6.24 12.26
N TYR A 118 -12.07 -5.23 12.71
CA TYR A 118 -10.75 -5.43 13.28
C TYR A 118 -10.30 -4.32 14.25
N GLY A 119 -9.49 -4.69 15.24
CA GLY A 119 -8.89 -3.77 16.21
C GLY A 119 -7.38 -3.64 16.06
N GLY A 120 -6.85 -2.44 16.28
CA GLY A 120 -5.43 -2.14 16.08
C GLY A 120 -5.08 -1.95 14.59
N GLY A 121 -3.87 -2.31 14.19
CA GLY A 121 -3.49 -2.33 12.77
C GLY A 121 -3.28 -0.97 12.10
N SER A 122 -3.20 0.12 12.89
CA SER A 122 -2.92 1.45 12.35
C SER A 122 -1.58 1.46 11.62
N VAL A 123 -1.50 2.12 10.47
CA VAL A 123 -0.24 2.27 9.74
C VAL A 123 0.38 3.61 10.09
N ARG A 124 1.56 3.59 10.72
CA ARG A 124 2.35 4.79 10.98
C ARG A 124 3.26 5.06 9.80
N ILE A 125 3.27 6.29 9.29
CA ILE A 125 4.16 6.76 8.22
C ILE A 125 5.09 7.82 8.83
N TYR A 126 6.39 7.62 8.72
CA TYR A 126 7.42 8.50 9.29
C TYR A 126 7.80 9.59 8.28
N GLY A 127 6.82 10.45 7.97
CA GLY A 127 6.97 11.63 7.10
C GLY A 127 6.78 12.95 7.84
N GLU A 128 6.67 14.03 7.07
CA GLU A 128 6.29 15.35 7.58
C GLU A 128 4.84 15.39 8.08
N LYS A 129 4.63 16.11 9.19
CA LYS A 129 3.33 16.29 9.87
C LYS A 129 2.36 17.07 8.95
N PRO A 130 1.04 16.78 8.99
CA PRO A 130 0.26 16.84 10.23
C PRO A 130 -0.21 15.51 10.82
N LYS A 131 -0.37 14.45 10.02
CA LYS A 131 -0.91 13.15 10.49
C LYS A 131 0.22 12.13 10.67
N LEU A 132 0.17 11.37 11.76
CA LEU A 132 1.12 10.28 12.04
C LEU A 132 0.67 8.93 11.48
N TYR A 133 -0.64 8.74 11.33
CA TYR A 133 -1.24 7.48 10.93
C TYR A 133 -2.06 7.66 9.64
N ALA A 134 -1.92 6.69 8.73
CA ALA A 134 -2.77 6.56 7.56
C ALA A 134 -4.24 6.31 7.97
N PRO A 135 -5.22 6.67 7.13
CA PRO A 135 -6.63 6.34 7.35
C PRO A 135 -6.80 4.82 7.50
N ARG A 136 -7.80 4.43 8.29
CA ARG A 136 -8.16 3.01 8.53
C ARG A 136 -9.45 2.60 7.82
N GLU A 137 -10.23 3.59 7.43
CA GLU A 137 -11.53 3.48 6.81
C GLU A 137 -11.43 2.69 5.50
N ARG A 138 -12.35 1.75 5.29
CA ARG A 138 -12.43 0.97 4.04
C ARG A 138 -12.51 1.92 2.84
N GLY A 139 -11.80 1.55 1.78
CA GLY A 139 -11.72 2.29 0.53
C GLY A 139 -10.83 3.55 0.56
N HIS A 140 -10.27 3.89 1.72
CA HIS A 140 -9.32 4.98 1.80
C HIS A 140 -7.92 4.53 1.42
N ILE A 141 -7.17 5.46 0.84
CA ILE A 141 -5.78 5.25 0.45
C ILE A 141 -4.84 6.16 1.23
N ALA A 142 -3.60 5.72 1.37
CA ALA A 142 -2.47 6.57 1.74
C ALA A 142 -1.38 6.45 0.66
N VAL A 143 -0.94 7.58 0.12
CA VAL A 143 0.09 7.66 -0.92
C VAL A 143 1.29 8.44 -0.39
N PHE A 144 2.47 7.85 -0.45
CA PHE A 144 3.70 8.42 0.10
C PHE A 144 4.93 8.05 -0.73
N PRO A 145 6.02 8.85 -0.67
CA PRO A 145 7.29 8.47 -1.26
C PRO A 145 7.83 7.17 -0.65
N SER A 146 8.28 6.23 -1.46
CA SER A 146 8.69 4.88 -1.00
C SER A 146 9.91 4.85 -0.06
N HIS A 147 10.62 5.97 0.07
CA HIS A 147 11.72 6.17 1.02
C HIS A 147 11.27 6.60 2.41
N LEU A 148 9.98 6.77 2.65
CA LEU A 148 9.47 7.00 4.00
C LEU A 148 9.34 5.68 4.73
N ALA A 149 9.98 5.62 5.90
CA ALA A 149 9.78 4.50 6.81
C ALA A 149 8.30 4.43 7.18
N HIS A 150 7.77 3.23 7.30
CA HIS A 150 6.40 3.01 7.76
C HIS A 150 6.28 1.64 8.43
N ARG A 151 5.23 1.48 9.25
CA ARG A 151 4.93 0.20 9.93
C ARG A 151 3.44 0.02 10.16
N SER A 152 2.99 -1.22 10.22
CA SER A 152 1.66 -1.59 10.72
C SER A 152 1.74 -1.97 12.18
N GLU A 153 1.00 -1.26 13.02
CA GLU A 153 0.81 -1.63 14.43
C GLU A 153 0.11 -3.00 14.54
N ARG A 154 0.20 -3.59 15.74
CA ARG A 154 -0.34 -4.92 16.02
C ARG A 154 -1.87 -4.96 15.90
N ILE A 155 -2.39 -6.09 15.41
CA ILE A 155 -3.83 -6.40 15.40
C ILE A 155 -4.21 -7.10 16.72
N PHE A 156 -5.31 -6.64 17.33
CA PHE A 156 -5.83 -7.17 18.59
C PHE A 156 -7.08 -8.03 18.44
N TYR A 157 -7.83 -7.90 17.36
CA TYR A 157 -8.93 -8.79 17.00
C TYR A 157 -9.27 -8.68 15.52
N GLY A 158 -9.95 -9.69 14.99
CA GLY A 158 -10.42 -9.69 13.61
C GLY A 158 -9.29 -9.85 12.57
N LYS A 159 -9.59 -9.45 11.34
CA LYS A 159 -8.64 -9.51 10.22
C LYS A 159 -8.61 -8.19 9.49
N ARG A 160 -7.44 -7.65 9.23
CA ARG A 160 -7.22 -6.46 8.41
C ARG A 160 -6.61 -6.84 7.08
N ARG A 161 -7.27 -6.46 5.99
CA ARG A 161 -6.79 -6.66 4.63
C ARG A 161 -6.46 -5.34 3.97
N VAL A 162 -5.34 -5.32 3.26
CA VAL A 162 -4.90 -4.17 2.47
C VAL A 162 -4.29 -4.60 1.16
N LEU A 163 -4.37 -3.72 0.17
CA LEU A 163 -3.52 -3.75 -1.01
C LEU A 163 -2.39 -2.73 -0.85
N VAL A 164 -1.22 -3.10 -1.34
CA VAL A 164 -0.05 -2.25 -1.45
C VAL A 164 0.36 -2.22 -2.91
N ALA A 165 0.54 -1.01 -3.44
CA ALA A 165 0.98 -0.79 -4.81
C ALA A 165 2.25 0.05 -4.81
N TRP A 166 3.13 -0.21 -5.79
CA TRP A 166 4.36 0.55 -5.98
C TRP A 166 4.49 1.05 -7.41
N LYS A 167 4.73 2.36 -7.54
CA LYS A 167 5.03 3.00 -8.82
C LYS A 167 6.51 3.30 -8.93
N ARG A 168 7.12 2.93 -10.06
CA ARG A 168 8.56 3.08 -10.31
C ARG A 168 8.87 4.36 -11.07
N GLY A 169 10.16 4.64 -11.17
CA GLY A 169 10.69 5.78 -11.89
C GLY A 169 12.07 5.51 -12.44
N VAL A 170 12.46 6.34 -13.41
CA VAL A 170 13.64 6.15 -14.26
C VAL A 170 15.00 6.15 -13.53
N GLN A 171 15.03 6.58 -12.26
CA GLN A 171 16.26 6.78 -11.49
C GLN A 171 16.06 6.33 -10.05
N HIS A 172 17.16 6.06 -9.35
CA HIS A 172 17.12 5.81 -7.92
C HIS A 172 16.56 7.03 -7.17
N LEU A 173 15.85 6.80 -6.06
CA LEU A 173 15.59 7.87 -5.09
C LEU A 173 16.92 8.17 -4.36
N ARG A 174 17.49 9.34 -4.64
CA ARG A 174 18.62 9.91 -3.90
C ARG A 174 18.11 10.83 -2.80
#